data_AF-F0JJ31-F1
#
_entry.id   AF-F0JJ31-F1
#
_cell.length_a   1.000
_cell.length_b   1.000
_cell.length_c   1.000
_cell.angle_alpha   90.00
_cell.angle_beta   90.00
_cell.angle_gamma   90.00
#
_symmetry.space_group_name_H-M   'P 1'
#
loop_
_entity.id
_entity.type
_entity.pdbx_description
1 polymer ?
#
loop_
_entity_poly.entity_id
_entity_poly.type
_entity_poly.pdbx_seq_one_letter_code
_entity_poly.pdbx_strand_id
1 'polypeptide(L)'
;MLPRRLAPRRTPPLLLLLCLLLLPPVRAGAYPLFRAAEIALPQGTTLAQAVERLVPADAPTPVKVLEPAPGTLIPVDAASPILRWEDPAAEAWLITLSVDGEPLCKGLLDAPYWVPERGLWERIRAAAGERTIEARIAGIGPDDRLVSSGATSFAVCDEPVAALLSFLRKRLPFRTAQKNPHDSQVVVGDLTEYGRPRIVMQDVPVCFNCHAYSLDGSTYGMDMDYKGDKGGYALVDVTERVSLTDRDVVSWNAYVPPKPAAYSMGLFTSLSPDGRFAASTVGETSAFIMLDDLYFSQMFYPATGQIAILDRGTGAVAPLPGADDTRFVQTNPSFTPDGTRLAFARADVQPDLVARIVAGDLRKEDPAQDIRTANAKYPIQFDLWSVPFDGGRGGEARPIEGASNNGLSNVFPKYSPDGRWLAFTQCATGLVLQPDARLAIVPAEGGEAHVLAANTKLMNSWHTWSPNSRWLAFASKGNSPFTEIFLTHIDDDGRSSPPLRLFRFSHAELAAMVPEFIPDHARHRQRSMELADPEGALGESMATDGR
;
A
#
# COMPACT_ATOMS: atom_id res chain seq x y z
N MET A 1 35.28 -34.34 -58.31
CA MET A 1 36.56 -33.64 -58.10
C MET A 1 36.96 -33.76 -56.63
N LEU A 2 38.20 -34.15 -56.36
CA LEU A 2 38.92 -34.30 -55.07
C LEU A 2 40.40 -34.02 -55.41
N PRO A 3 41.28 -33.54 -54.50
CA PRO A 3 41.43 -33.86 -53.07
C PRO A 3 41.35 -32.60 -52.15
N ARG A 4 41.28 -32.63 -50.80
CA ARG A 4 41.91 -33.40 -49.70
C ARG A 4 43.36 -32.98 -49.35
N ARG A 5 43.57 -32.55 -48.08
CA ARG A 5 44.84 -32.56 -47.27
C ARG A 5 45.89 -31.48 -47.65
N LEU A 6 46.81 -31.00 -46.78
CA LEU A 6 47.32 -31.44 -45.46
C LEU A 6 47.86 -30.23 -44.63
N ALA A 7 48.09 -30.39 -43.32
CA ALA A 7 48.75 -29.40 -42.44
C ALA A 7 50.29 -29.57 -42.39
N PRO A 8 51.03 -28.68 -41.69
CA PRO A 8 51.79 -29.19 -40.54
C PRO A 8 51.84 -28.27 -39.30
N ARG A 9 52.17 -28.89 -38.15
CA ARG A 9 52.44 -28.27 -36.83
C ARG A 9 53.85 -27.65 -36.76
N ARG A 10 54.08 -26.69 -35.84
CA ARG A 10 55.22 -26.70 -34.87
C ARG A 10 55.16 -25.54 -33.84
N THR A 11 55.25 -25.92 -32.56
CA THR A 11 55.72 -25.16 -31.39
C THR A 11 57.24 -25.46 -31.17
N PRO A 12 57.93 -25.04 -30.07
CA PRO A 12 57.63 -24.08 -29.00
C PRO A 12 58.62 -22.88 -29.13
N PRO A 13 59.35 -22.31 -28.12
CA PRO A 13 59.39 -22.48 -26.64
C PRO A 13 58.20 -21.73 -25.96
N LEU A 14 58.00 -21.52 -24.65
CA LEU A 14 58.74 -21.66 -23.37
C LEU A 14 59.75 -20.57 -22.94
N LEU A 15 59.29 -19.60 -22.14
CA LEU A 15 60.13 -19.01 -21.08
C LEU A 15 59.38 -19.10 -19.75
N LEU A 16 59.99 -19.77 -18.77
CA LEU A 16 59.59 -19.66 -17.37
C LEU A 16 59.97 -18.25 -16.88
N LEU A 17 59.08 -17.63 -16.10
CA LEU A 17 59.54 -16.88 -14.93
C LEU A 17 58.61 -17.18 -13.75
N LEU A 18 59.06 -18.11 -12.90
CA LEU A 18 58.40 -18.44 -11.65
C LEU A 18 59.11 -17.67 -10.53
N CYS A 19 58.47 -16.64 -9.99
CA CYS A 19 58.84 -16.08 -8.70
C CYS A 19 57.58 -15.91 -7.86
N LEU A 20 57.38 -16.84 -6.93
CA LEU A 20 56.37 -16.70 -5.89
C LEU A 20 56.74 -15.51 -5.00
N LEU A 21 55.87 -14.50 -4.97
CA LEU A 21 55.50 -13.91 -3.69
C LEU A 21 54.12 -14.46 -3.34
N LEU A 22 54.14 -15.42 -2.42
CA LEU A 22 52.94 -15.87 -1.71
C LEU A 22 52.39 -14.65 -0.97
N LEU A 23 51.40 -13.98 -1.57
CA LEU A 23 50.38 -13.32 -0.74
C LEU A 23 49.86 -14.39 0.24
N PRO A 24 49.69 -14.05 1.54
CA PRO A 24 49.02 -14.97 2.44
C PRO A 24 47.65 -15.33 1.85
N PRO A 25 47.10 -16.53 2.14
CA PRO A 25 45.77 -16.85 1.66
C PRO A 25 44.81 -15.75 2.11
N VAL A 26 44.23 -15.04 1.13
CA VAL A 26 43.10 -14.15 1.40
C VAL A 26 42.06 -15.04 2.05
N ARG A 27 41.77 -14.79 3.34
CA ARG A 27 40.80 -15.60 4.08
C ARG A 27 39.50 -15.65 3.28
N ALA A 28 39.00 -16.84 3.02
CA ALA A 28 37.56 -16.99 2.91
C ALA A 28 36.97 -16.45 4.23
N GLY A 29 36.12 -15.41 4.15
CA GLY A 29 35.55 -14.76 5.34
C GLY A 29 35.93 -13.29 5.61
N ALA A 30 36.43 -12.53 4.63
CA ALA A 30 36.51 -11.07 4.75
C ALA A 30 35.20 -10.39 4.31
N TYR A 31 34.27 -10.20 5.25
CA TYR A 31 33.01 -9.48 5.02
C TYR A 31 33.19 -7.95 4.98
N PRO A 32 32.31 -7.18 4.31
CA PRO A 32 32.42 -5.73 4.26
C PRO A 32 32.25 -5.10 5.65
N LEU A 33 33.10 -4.13 5.94
CA LEU A 33 33.00 -3.22 7.08
C LEU A 33 32.61 -1.83 6.59
N PHE A 34 31.69 -1.17 7.30
CA PHE A 34 31.32 0.23 7.05
C PHE A 34 31.18 1.00 8.37
N ARG A 35 31.17 2.33 8.30
CA ARG A 35 30.86 3.20 9.44
C ARG A 35 30.02 4.39 9.00
N ALA A 36 29.19 4.89 9.90
CA ALA A 36 28.61 6.21 9.76
C ALA A 36 29.71 7.30 9.84
N ALA A 37 29.42 8.46 9.24
CA ALA A 37 30.42 9.50 9.02
C ALA A 37 30.92 10.13 10.32
N GLU A 38 30.03 10.33 11.30
CA GLU A 38 30.33 11.02 12.57
C GLU A 38 31.10 10.14 13.55
N ILE A 39 31.14 8.81 13.34
CA ILE A 39 31.95 7.90 14.16
C ILE A 39 33.44 8.09 13.86
N ALA A 40 34.07 8.96 14.63
CA ALA A 40 35.51 9.13 14.66
C ALA A 40 36.20 7.84 15.15
N LEU A 41 37.21 7.38 14.41
CA LEU A 41 38.07 6.29 14.85
C LEU A 41 39.28 6.86 15.61
N PRO A 42 39.79 6.18 16.65
CA PRO A 42 41.01 6.60 17.34
C PRO A 42 42.19 6.72 16.36
N GLN A 43 43.06 7.70 16.55
CA GLN A 43 44.15 8.00 15.62
C GLN A 43 45.01 6.76 15.33
N GLY A 44 45.22 6.47 14.05
CA GLY A 44 45.99 5.29 13.60
C GLY A 44 45.25 3.95 13.67
N THR A 45 43.98 3.92 14.10
CA THR A 45 43.16 2.69 14.18
C THR A 45 42.33 2.51 12.91
N THR A 46 42.40 1.33 12.30
CA THR A 46 41.54 0.96 11.17
C THR A 46 40.15 0.54 11.65
N LEU A 47 39.14 0.59 10.76
CA LEU A 47 37.78 0.17 11.10
C LEU A 47 37.70 -1.30 11.56
N ALA A 48 38.52 -2.18 10.98
CA ALA A 48 38.63 -3.57 11.43
C ALA A 48 39.11 -3.66 12.88
N GLN A 49 40.20 -2.95 13.22
CA GLN A 49 40.73 -2.92 14.58
C GLN A 49 39.76 -2.27 15.59
N ALA A 50 38.93 -1.31 15.16
CA ALA A 50 37.88 -0.73 16.01
C ALA A 50 36.78 -1.76 16.30
N VAL A 51 36.29 -2.48 15.29
CA VAL A 51 35.28 -3.54 15.47
C VAL A 51 35.82 -4.73 16.28
N GLU A 52 37.09 -5.09 16.10
CA GLU A 52 37.77 -6.18 16.84
C GLU A 52 38.03 -5.85 18.33
N ARG A 53 38.01 -4.56 18.70
CA ARG A 53 38.15 -4.12 20.10
C ARG A 53 36.85 -4.19 20.90
N LEU A 54 35.69 -4.26 20.24
CA LEU A 54 34.40 -4.24 20.91
C LEU A 54 34.19 -5.52 21.73
N VAL A 55 34.00 -5.39 23.05
CA VAL A 55 33.84 -6.53 23.97
C VAL A 55 32.42 -6.57 24.55
N PRO A 56 31.74 -7.73 24.61
CA PRO A 56 30.46 -7.85 25.31
C PRO A 56 30.48 -7.32 26.76
N ALA A 57 29.42 -6.62 27.16
CA ALA A 57 29.08 -6.47 28.57
C ALA A 57 28.65 -7.83 29.15
N ASP A 58 28.85 -8.02 30.46
CA ASP A 58 28.52 -9.28 31.14
C ASP A 58 26.99 -9.52 31.23
N ALA A 59 26.20 -8.44 31.20
CA ALA A 59 24.75 -8.45 31.17
C ALA A 59 24.23 -7.26 30.33
N PRO A 60 24.18 -7.37 28.99
CA PRO A 60 23.71 -6.29 28.14
C PRO A 60 22.19 -6.08 28.26
N THR A 61 21.74 -4.83 28.24
CA THR A 61 20.31 -4.48 28.26
C THR A 61 19.61 -4.84 26.94
N PRO A 62 18.28 -5.09 26.91
CA PRO A 62 17.58 -5.39 25.66
C PRO A 62 17.44 -4.17 24.75
N VAL A 63 17.83 -4.30 23.49
CA VAL A 63 17.46 -3.37 22.40
C VAL A 63 16.14 -3.83 21.77
N LYS A 64 15.19 -2.91 21.64
CA LYS A 64 13.90 -3.18 21.02
C LYS A 64 13.99 -2.92 19.51
N VAL A 65 14.24 -3.96 18.73
CA VAL A 65 14.20 -3.86 17.26
C VAL A 65 12.76 -3.65 16.80
N LEU A 66 12.55 -2.66 15.94
CA LEU A 66 11.22 -2.25 15.45
C LEU A 66 10.99 -2.73 14.01
N GLU A 67 12.02 -2.63 13.16
CA GLU A 67 11.94 -2.96 11.75
C GLU A 67 13.26 -3.58 11.25
N PRO A 68 13.20 -4.53 10.28
CA PRO A 68 12.01 -5.28 9.90
C PRO A 68 11.53 -6.19 11.04
N ALA A 69 10.26 -6.63 10.99
CA ALA A 69 9.73 -7.59 11.95
C ALA A 69 10.34 -8.99 11.70
N PRO A 70 10.50 -9.84 12.72
CA PRO A 70 11.03 -11.20 12.54
C PRO A 70 10.20 -12.00 11.54
N GLY A 71 10.83 -12.46 10.46
CA GLY A 71 10.20 -13.20 9.37
C GLY A 71 9.65 -12.36 8.21
N THR A 72 9.83 -11.02 8.20
CA THR A 72 9.49 -10.19 7.04
C THR A 72 10.23 -10.68 5.79
N LEU A 73 9.51 -10.76 4.66
CA LEU A 73 10.07 -11.03 3.35
C LEU A 73 10.26 -9.73 2.56
N ILE A 74 11.35 -9.64 1.80
CA ILE A 74 11.72 -8.49 0.98
C ILE A 74 11.80 -8.93 -0.48
N PRO A 75 11.09 -8.28 -1.43
CA PRO A 75 11.17 -8.65 -2.84
C PRO A 75 12.60 -8.57 -3.39
N VAL A 76 12.99 -9.51 -4.25
CA VAL A 76 14.35 -9.55 -4.84
C VAL A 76 14.71 -8.27 -5.58
N ASP A 77 13.73 -7.60 -6.20
CA ASP A 77 13.92 -6.34 -6.94
C ASP A 77 13.96 -5.09 -6.03
N ALA A 78 13.41 -5.16 -4.82
CA ALA A 78 13.27 -4.00 -3.93
C ALA A 78 14.61 -3.40 -3.47
N ALA A 79 14.66 -2.07 -3.40
CA ALA A 79 15.68 -1.31 -2.70
C ALA A 79 15.71 -1.70 -1.22
N SER A 80 16.86 -1.49 -0.57
CA SER A 80 17.11 -1.95 0.80
C SER A 80 16.02 -1.53 1.80
N PRO A 81 15.70 -2.39 2.78
CA PRO A 81 14.81 -2.03 3.88
C PRO A 81 15.46 -0.97 4.76
N ILE A 82 14.66 -0.37 5.63
CA ILE A 82 15.18 0.28 6.83
C ILE A 82 15.26 -0.75 7.96
N LEU A 83 16.40 -0.79 8.64
CA LEU A 83 16.55 -1.44 9.94
C LEU A 83 16.41 -0.36 11.00
N ARG A 84 15.57 -0.54 12.01
CA ARG A 84 15.29 0.49 13.03
C ARG A 84 15.06 -0.13 14.40
N TRP A 85 15.53 0.52 15.45
CA TRP A 85 15.40 0.07 16.83
C TRP A 85 15.16 1.22 17.81
N GLU A 86 14.84 0.88 19.05
CA GLU A 86 14.88 1.74 20.23
C GLU A 86 15.92 1.19 21.20
N ASP A 87 16.87 2.03 21.61
CA ASP A 87 17.86 1.71 22.64
C ASP A 87 18.14 2.97 23.49
N PRO A 88 17.73 2.99 24.77
CA PRO A 88 18.01 4.10 25.68
C PRO A 88 19.39 3.99 26.36
N ALA A 89 20.15 2.92 26.12
CA ALA A 89 21.41 2.62 26.82
C ALA A 89 22.68 2.98 26.03
N ALA A 90 22.56 3.38 24.75
CA ALA A 90 23.68 3.76 23.89
C ALA A 90 23.30 4.87 22.90
N GLU A 91 24.31 5.58 22.40
CA GLU A 91 24.19 6.60 21.34
C GLU A 91 24.92 6.17 20.05
N ALA A 92 25.61 5.02 20.07
CA ALA A 92 26.25 4.41 18.92
C ALA A 92 26.05 2.88 18.97
N TRP A 93 26.07 2.22 17.81
CA TRP A 93 25.74 0.80 17.66
C TRP A 93 26.70 0.08 16.72
N LEU A 94 27.04 -1.17 17.06
CA LEU A 94 27.52 -2.16 16.11
C LEU A 94 26.31 -2.90 15.55
N ILE A 95 26.13 -2.86 14.23
CA ILE A 95 25.22 -3.78 13.54
C ILE A 95 26.03 -4.91 12.88
N THR A 96 25.50 -6.13 12.97
CA THR A 96 25.99 -7.30 12.23
C THR A 96 24.82 -7.93 11.47
N LEU A 97 25.00 -8.12 10.16
CA LEU A 97 24.14 -9.02 9.40
C LEU A 97 24.87 -10.36 9.22
N SER A 98 24.19 -11.47 9.38
CA SER A 98 24.73 -12.82 9.23
C SER A 98 23.74 -13.79 8.61
N VAL A 99 24.25 -14.84 7.96
CA VAL A 99 23.48 -15.98 7.44
C VAL A 99 24.22 -17.25 7.85
N ASP A 100 23.50 -18.26 8.35
CA ASP A 100 24.07 -19.52 8.84
C ASP A 100 25.17 -19.34 9.92
N GLY A 101 25.11 -18.23 10.68
CA GLY A 101 26.12 -17.82 11.68
C GLY A 101 27.32 -17.05 11.10
N GLU A 102 27.52 -17.05 9.79
CA GLU A 102 28.62 -16.34 9.12
C GLU A 102 28.24 -14.87 8.82
N PRO A 103 29.08 -13.87 9.15
CA PRO A 103 28.75 -12.47 8.90
C PRO A 103 28.73 -12.12 7.42
N LEU A 104 27.62 -11.53 6.95
CA LEU A 104 27.51 -10.90 5.63
C LEU A 104 28.14 -9.51 5.59
N CYS A 105 28.00 -8.73 6.68
CA CYS A 105 28.66 -7.43 6.87
C CYS A 105 28.57 -6.97 8.33
N LYS A 106 29.43 -6.03 8.73
CA LYS A 106 29.30 -5.29 9.99
C LYS A 106 29.47 -3.79 9.79
N GLY A 107 28.86 -2.98 10.64
CA GLY A 107 29.17 -1.56 10.66
C GLY A 107 28.86 -0.85 11.95
N LEU A 108 29.54 0.28 12.14
CA LEU A 108 29.36 1.20 13.26
C LEU A 108 28.38 2.31 12.87
N LEU A 109 27.42 2.62 13.72
CA LEU A 109 26.29 3.51 13.45
C LEU A 109 26.05 4.51 14.58
N ASP A 110 25.73 5.75 14.21
CA ASP A 110 25.51 6.92 15.08
C ASP A 110 24.02 7.29 15.23
N ALA A 111 23.14 6.47 14.67
CA ALA A 111 21.69 6.66 14.70
C ALA A 111 20.98 5.33 14.97
N PRO A 112 19.79 5.33 15.61
CA PRO A 112 19.01 4.13 15.93
C PRO A 112 18.29 3.52 14.70
N TYR A 113 18.84 3.73 13.51
CA TYR A 113 18.37 3.18 12.26
C TYR A 113 19.51 3.06 11.25
N TRP A 114 19.33 2.21 10.25
CA TRP A 114 20.24 2.07 9.12
C TRP A 114 19.50 1.66 7.85
N VAL A 115 19.93 2.22 6.73
CA VAL A 115 19.48 1.85 5.39
C VAL A 115 20.73 1.41 4.61
N PRO A 116 20.89 0.11 4.29
CA PRO A 116 22.01 -0.37 3.49
C PRO A 116 22.09 0.36 2.15
N GLU A 117 23.26 0.91 1.79
CA GLU A 117 23.46 1.52 0.46
C GLU A 117 23.27 0.49 -0.68
N ARG A 118 22.98 0.97 -1.90
CA ARG A 118 22.70 0.12 -3.07
C ARG A 118 23.74 -1.00 -3.27
N GLY A 119 25.02 -0.63 -3.39
CA GLY A 119 26.09 -1.60 -3.68
C GLY A 119 26.34 -2.59 -2.54
N LEU A 120 26.05 -2.22 -1.29
CA LEU A 120 26.13 -3.15 -0.16
C LEU A 120 24.90 -4.07 -0.10
N TRP A 121 23.70 -3.54 -0.36
CA TRP A 121 22.47 -4.33 -0.44
C TRP A 121 22.51 -5.38 -1.54
N GLU A 122 23.01 -5.02 -2.73
CA GLU A 122 23.25 -5.97 -3.83
C GLU A 122 24.19 -7.12 -3.41
N ARG A 123 25.27 -6.82 -2.69
CA ARG A 123 26.16 -7.85 -2.12
C ARG A 123 25.47 -8.71 -1.05
N ILE A 124 24.68 -8.10 -0.15
CA ILE A 124 23.94 -8.82 0.89
C ILE A 124 22.95 -9.81 0.25
N ARG A 125 22.12 -9.36 -0.70
CA ARG A 125 21.16 -10.22 -1.42
C ARG A 125 21.87 -11.37 -2.14
N ALA A 126 22.93 -11.07 -2.91
CA ALA A 126 23.67 -12.08 -3.65
C ALA A 126 24.37 -13.11 -2.75
N ALA A 127 24.82 -12.70 -1.56
CA ALA A 127 25.47 -13.59 -0.60
C ALA A 127 24.47 -14.40 0.25
N ALA A 128 23.28 -13.87 0.52
CA ALA A 128 22.22 -14.56 1.27
C ALA A 128 21.44 -15.55 0.38
N GLY A 129 20.98 -15.11 -0.78
CA GLY A 129 19.85 -15.75 -1.48
C GLY A 129 18.57 -15.65 -0.64
N GLU A 130 17.75 -16.70 -0.66
CA GLU A 130 16.51 -16.81 0.14
C GLU A 130 16.74 -17.14 1.62
N ARG A 131 17.99 -17.41 2.04
CA ARG A 131 18.28 -17.77 3.43
C ARG A 131 18.00 -16.61 4.39
N THR A 132 17.55 -16.96 5.59
CA THR A 132 17.28 -16.00 6.65
C THR A 132 18.53 -15.23 7.05
N ILE A 133 18.46 -13.91 6.89
CA ILE A 133 19.43 -12.95 7.38
C ILE A 133 19.07 -12.62 8.83
N GLU A 134 19.98 -12.92 9.76
CA GLU A 134 19.92 -12.41 11.12
C GLU A 134 20.54 -11.00 11.16
N ALA A 135 19.84 -10.04 11.77
CA ALA A 135 20.36 -8.72 12.06
C ALA A 135 20.49 -8.55 13.58
N ARG A 136 21.74 -8.51 14.08
CA ARG A 136 22.06 -8.23 15.49
C ARG A 136 22.50 -6.78 15.63
N ILE A 137 21.85 -6.05 16.55
CA ILE A 137 22.16 -4.69 16.96
C ILE A 137 22.78 -4.79 18.36
N ALA A 138 23.91 -4.12 18.60
CA ALA A 138 24.52 -4.02 19.92
C ALA A 138 24.97 -2.58 20.19
N GLY A 139 24.46 -1.96 21.26
CA GLY A 139 24.82 -0.59 21.64
C GLY A 139 26.21 -0.53 22.25
N ILE A 140 26.99 0.45 21.82
CA ILE A 140 28.37 0.71 22.23
C ILE A 140 28.32 1.74 23.37
N GLY A 141 28.76 1.32 24.55
CA GLY A 141 28.92 2.18 25.72
C GLY A 141 30.37 2.62 25.91
N PRO A 142 30.72 3.11 27.11
CA PRO A 142 32.10 3.46 27.47
C PRO A 142 33.07 2.28 27.30
N ASP A 143 34.36 2.61 27.11
CA ASP A 143 35.48 1.66 27.04
C ASP A 143 35.29 0.51 26.02
N ASP A 144 34.72 0.83 24.84
CA ASP A 144 34.43 -0.10 23.75
C ASP A 144 33.55 -1.32 24.16
N ARG A 145 32.76 -1.21 25.25
CA ARG A 145 31.87 -2.30 25.69
C ARG A 145 30.52 -2.29 24.98
N LEU A 146 30.05 -3.47 24.57
CA LEU A 146 28.70 -3.66 24.04
C LEU A 146 27.69 -3.80 25.19
N VAL A 147 27.06 -2.68 25.56
CA VAL A 147 26.22 -2.53 26.77
C VAL A 147 24.76 -2.91 26.58
N SER A 148 24.29 -3.02 25.34
CA SER A 148 22.93 -3.42 24.99
C SER A 148 22.96 -4.41 23.81
N SER A 149 21.91 -5.23 23.64
CA SER A 149 21.76 -6.08 22.46
C SER A 149 20.32 -6.41 22.10
N GLY A 150 20.05 -6.59 20.81
CA GLY A 150 18.79 -7.05 20.26
C GLY A 150 18.98 -7.66 18.87
N ALA A 151 17.98 -8.38 18.38
CA ALA A 151 18.04 -9.01 17.06
C ALA A 151 16.67 -9.06 16.38
N THR A 152 16.69 -9.13 15.05
CA THR A 152 15.55 -9.49 14.19
C THR A 152 16.04 -10.41 13.07
N SER A 153 15.11 -10.98 12.30
CA SER A 153 15.40 -11.83 11.16
C SER A 153 14.50 -11.50 9.98
N PHE A 154 15.02 -11.58 8.76
CA PHE A 154 14.27 -11.36 7.52
C PHE A 154 14.90 -12.14 6.38
N ALA A 155 14.22 -12.27 5.25
CA ALA A 155 14.76 -12.93 4.06
C ALA A 155 14.45 -12.15 2.79
N VAL A 156 15.18 -12.46 1.72
CA VAL A 156 14.88 -12.01 0.37
C VAL A 156 13.98 -13.07 -0.27
N CYS A 157 12.81 -12.68 -0.77
CA CYS A 157 11.97 -13.54 -1.58
C CYS A 157 12.36 -13.37 -3.05
N ASP A 158 12.51 -14.48 -3.77
CA ASP A 158 12.87 -14.53 -5.18
C ASP A 158 11.75 -14.02 -6.12
N GLU A 159 10.50 -14.04 -5.66
CA GLU A 159 9.36 -13.47 -6.37
C GLU A 159 9.40 -11.93 -6.33
N PRO A 160 9.67 -11.24 -7.46
CA PRO A 160 9.73 -9.78 -7.50
C PRO A 160 8.35 -9.15 -7.31
N VAL A 161 8.30 -7.85 -7.02
CA VAL A 161 7.05 -7.09 -7.15
C VAL A 161 6.78 -6.71 -8.61
N ALA A 162 7.83 -6.38 -9.37
CA ALA A 162 7.78 -6.10 -10.81
C ALA A 162 6.70 -5.07 -11.23
N ALA A 163 6.38 -4.11 -10.37
CA ALA A 163 5.35 -3.10 -10.60
C ALA A 163 5.71 -1.76 -9.94
N LEU A 164 5.08 -0.68 -10.41
CA LEU A 164 5.04 0.58 -9.66
C LEU A 164 3.83 0.59 -8.74
N LEU A 165 3.86 1.45 -7.73
CA LEU A 165 2.72 1.69 -6.84
C LEU A 165 2.29 3.15 -6.96
N SER A 166 1.07 3.37 -7.45
CA SER A 166 0.34 4.64 -7.36
C SER A 166 -0.27 4.78 -5.97
N PHE A 167 -0.32 5.97 -5.41
CA PHE A 167 -1.06 6.27 -4.17
C PHE A 167 -1.33 7.77 -4.05
N LEU A 168 -2.32 8.13 -3.24
CA LEU A 168 -2.60 9.52 -2.89
C LEU A 168 -1.73 9.96 -1.71
N ARG A 169 -1.36 11.23 -1.66
CA ARG A 169 -0.98 11.91 -0.41
C ARG A 169 -1.95 13.05 -0.11
N LYS A 170 -2.40 13.13 1.15
CA LYS A 170 -3.25 14.24 1.64
C LYS A 170 -2.84 14.72 3.01
N ARG A 171 -3.07 16.01 3.28
CA ARG A 171 -2.85 16.60 4.61
C ARG A 171 -3.87 16.07 5.61
N LEU A 172 -3.47 15.93 6.87
CA LEU A 172 -4.36 15.65 7.99
C LEU A 172 -4.41 16.84 8.98
N PRO A 173 -5.49 17.01 9.76
CA PRO A 173 -6.77 16.30 9.68
C PRO A 173 -7.53 16.59 8.37
N PHE A 174 -8.53 15.77 8.03
CA PHE A 174 -9.29 15.88 6.77
C PHE A 174 -9.86 17.29 6.53
N ARG A 175 -10.26 18.00 7.60
CA ARG A 175 -10.73 19.40 7.55
C ARG A 175 -9.73 20.36 6.91
N THR A 176 -8.44 20.08 7.08
CA THR A 176 -7.36 20.89 6.51
C THR A 176 -7.16 20.56 5.02
N ALA A 177 -7.25 19.29 4.62
CA ALA A 177 -7.21 18.91 3.21
C ALA A 177 -8.40 19.48 2.41
N GLN A 178 -9.63 19.41 2.95
CA GLN A 178 -10.82 19.98 2.30
C GLN A 178 -10.68 21.49 2.01
N LYS A 179 -9.95 22.22 2.87
CA LYS A 179 -9.68 23.66 2.71
C LYS A 179 -8.46 24.00 1.83
N ASN A 180 -7.60 23.02 1.56
CA ASN A 180 -6.35 23.20 0.82
C ASN A 180 -6.21 22.08 -0.23
N PRO A 181 -7.11 22.01 -1.24
CA PRO A 181 -7.13 20.91 -2.21
C PRO A 181 -5.80 20.74 -2.96
N HIS A 182 -5.11 21.85 -3.26
CA HIS A 182 -3.80 21.90 -3.92
C HIS A 182 -2.70 21.06 -3.23
N ASP A 183 -2.79 20.85 -1.91
CA ASP A 183 -1.83 20.02 -1.16
C ASP A 183 -1.97 18.52 -1.45
N SER A 184 -3.05 18.10 -2.11
CA SER A 184 -3.28 16.71 -2.48
C SER A 184 -2.37 16.32 -3.66
N GLN A 185 -1.76 15.14 -3.57
CA GLN A 185 -0.84 14.63 -4.61
C GLN A 185 -1.27 13.25 -5.08
N VAL A 186 -1.17 12.98 -6.38
CA VAL A 186 -1.03 11.62 -6.92
C VAL A 186 0.45 11.32 -7.03
N VAL A 187 0.89 10.23 -6.41
CA VAL A 187 2.30 9.86 -6.27
C VAL A 187 2.51 8.46 -6.84
N VAL A 188 3.64 8.24 -7.53
CA VAL A 188 4.03 6.94 -8.07
C VAL A 188 5.43 6.59 -7.58
N GLY A 189 5.54 5.47 -6.86
CA GLY A 189 6.79 4.93 -6.35
C GLY A 189 7.25 3.67 -7.10
N ASP A 190 8.55 3.57 -7.37
CA ASP A 190 9.21 2.33 -7.79
C ASP A 190 9.93 1.73 -6.57
N LEU A 191 9.68 0.45 -6.27
CA LEU A 191 10.29 -0.22 -5.13
C LEU A 191 11.79 -0.47 -5.33
N THR A 192 12.29 -0.47 -6.57
CA THR A 192 13.72 -0.65 -6.92
C THR A 192 14.54 0.62 -6.74
N GLU A 193 13.89 1.78 -6.56
CA GLU A 193 14.52 3.07 -6.42
C GLU A 193 14.91 3.42 -4.98
N TYR A 194 16.06 4.09 -4.85
CA TYR A 194 16.58 4.57 -3.57
C TYR A 194 16.14 6.01 -3.25
N GLY A 195 15.50 6.69 -4.21
CA GLY A 195 15.03 8.06 -4.08
C GLY A 195 13.67 8.20 -3.40
N ARG A 196 13.10 9.41 -3.48
CA ARG A 196 11.69 9.66 -3.14
C ARG A 196 10.81 9.29 -4.34
N PRO A 197 9.57 8.81 -4.12
CA PRO A 197 8.64 8.55 -5.21
C PRO A 197 8.28 9.83 -5.97
N ARG A 198 7.93 9.69 -7.26
CA ARG A 198 7.60 10.79 -8.16
C ARG A 198 6.19 11.32 -7.86
N ILE A 199 6.04 12.62 -7.74
CA ILE A 199 4.71 13.26 -7.79
C ILE A 199 4.30 13.34 -9.27
N VAL A 200 3.12 12.80 -9.58
CA VAL A 200 2.56 12.74 -10.94
C VAL A 200 1.49 13.82 -11.14
N MET A 201 0.74 14.18 -10.09
CA MET A 201 -0.25 15.26 -10.09
C MET A 201 -0.19 16.00 -8.74
N GLN A 202 -0.27 17.33 -8.76
CA GLN A 202 -0.34 18.22 -7.59
C GLN A 202 -0.92 19.59 -7.99
N ASP A 203 -1.05 20.51 -7.04
CA ASP A 203 -1.50 21.91 -7.26
C ASP A 203 -2.91 22.06 -7.85
N VAL A 204 -3.73 21.00 -7.73
CA VAL A 204 -5.09 20.92 -8.26
C VAL A 204 -6.07 21.73 -7.37
N PRO A 205 -6.87 22.66 -7.93
CA PRO A 205 -7.76 23.53 -7.15
C PRO A 205 -9.05 22.84 -6.68
N VAL A 206 -9.32 21.62 -7.13
CA VAL A 206 -10.51 20.83 -6.79
C VAL A 206 -10.16 19.62 -5.92
N CYS A 207 -11.12 19.14 -5.13
CA CYS A 207 -10.92 17.91 -4.36
C CYS A 207 -10.97 16.69 -5.30
N PHE A 208 -9.94 15.84 -5.24
CA PHE A 208 -9.95 14.51 -5.85
C PHE A 208 -9.74 13.42 -4.79
N ASN A 209 -10.40 12.26 -4.91
CA ASN A 209 -10.36 11.20 -3.90
C ASN A 209 -9.96 9.84 -4.50
N CYS A 210 -10.78 8.80 -4.40
CA CYS A 210 -10.36 7.42 -4.73
C CYS A 210 -9.95 7.34 -6.19
N HIS A 211 -9.06 6.39 -6.49
CA HIS A 211 -8.66 6.10 -7.86
C HIS A 211 -8.53 4.60 -8.06
N ALA A 212 -8.57 4.17 -9.33
CA ALA A 212 -8.41 2.78 -9.72
C ALA A 212 -7.71 2.69 -11.08
N TYR A 213 -6.98 1.60 -11.28
CA TYR A 213 -6.54 1.14 -12.60
C TYR A 213 -7.38 -0.06 -13.00
N SER A 214 -7.58 -0.27 -14.31
CA SER A 214 -8.04 -1.56 -14.82
C SER A 214 -6.95 -2.62 -14.67
N LEU A 215 -7.32 -3.90 -14.65
CA LEU A 215 -6.37 -5.01 -14.41
C LEU A 215 -5.31 -5.09 -15.51
N ASP A 216 -5.75 -4.96 -16.75
CA ASP A 216 -4.95 -4.34 -17.80
C ASP A 216 -4.87 -2.85 -17.45
N GLY A 217 -3.74 -2.34 -16.94
CA GLY A 217 -3.53 -0.92 -16.58
C GLY A 217 -3.63 0.13 -17.70
N SER A 218 -4.30 -0.18 -18.82
CA SER A 218 -4.62 0.76 -19.91
C SER A 218 -5.52 1.91 -19.49
N THR A 219 -6.35 1.76 -18.46
CA THR A 219 -7.34 2.75 -18.01
C THR A 219 -7.05 3.17 -16.57
N TYR A 220 -7.20 4.47 -16.29
CA TYR A 220 -7.16 5.07 -14.96
C TYR A 220 -8.44 5.86 -14.71
N GLY A 221 -9.00 5.73 -13.51
CA GLY A 221 -10.15 6.51 -13.07
C GLY A 221 -9.93 7.15 -11.69
N MET A 222 -10.52 8.31 -11.44
CA MET A 222 -10.36 9.06 -10.18
C MET A 222 -11.57 9.94 -9.84
N ASP A 223 -12.06 9.84 -8.61
CA ASP A 223 -13.13 10.72 -8.06
C ASP A 223 -12.65 12.18 -8.05
N MET A 224 -13.47 13.12 -8.56
CA MET A 224 -13.09 14.54 -8.65
C MET A 224 -14.30 15.47 -8.60
N ASP A 225 -14.30 16.43 -7.67
CA ASP A 225 -15.26 17.53 -7.59
C ASP A 225 -15.09 18.46 -8.80
N TYR A 226 -15.84 18.27 -9.88
CA TYR A 226 -15.60 18.96 -11.16
C TYR A 226 -16.77 19.85 -11.56
N LYS A 227 -16.50 21.15 -11.79
CA LYS A 227 -17.51 22.16 -12.18
C LYS A 227 -18.73 22.22 -11.25
N GLY A 228 -18.52 21.90 -9.97
CA GLY A 228 -19.56 21.84 -8.94
C GLY A 228 -20.26 20.49 -8.80
N ASP A 229 -20.04 19.55 -9.72
CA ASP A 229 -20.55 18.18 -9.65
C ASP A 229 -19.70 17.35 -8.68
N LYS A 230 -20.33 16.84 -7.62
CA LYS A 230 -19.70 15.97 -6.62
C LYS A 230 -19.59 14.51 -7.08
N GLY A 231 -20.34 14.14 -8.11
CA GLY A 231 -20.28 12.82 -8.76
C GLY A 231 -19.34 12.78 -9.96
N GLY A 232 -18.48 13.79 -10.13
CA GLY A 232 -17.48 13.83 -11.18
C GLY A 232 -16.44 12.72 -11.01
N TYR A 233 -16.12 12.05 -12.12
CA TYR A 233 -15.13 10.97 -12.16
C TYR A 233 -14.29 11.12 -13.42
N ALA A 234 -13.00 11.44 -13.25
CA ALA A 234 -12.07 11.41 -14.36
C ALA A 234 -11.89 9.95 -14.80
N LEU A 235 -11.95 9.65 -16.10
CA LEU A 235 -11.83 8.30 -16.65
C LEU A 235 -11.11 8.32 -18.00
N VAL A 236 -9.85 7.86 -18.02
CA VAL A 236 -8.90 8.11 -19.11
C VAL A 236 -8.02 6.91 -19.45
N ASP A 237 -7.53 6.90 -20.69
CA ASP A 237 -6.46 6.00 -21.12
C ASP A 237 -5.11 6.44 -20.53
N VAL A 238 -4.28 5.48 -20.11
CA VAL A 238 -2.98 5.72 -19.48
C VAL A 238 -1.89 5.94 -20.54
N THR A 239 -1.48 7.19 -20.70
CA THR A 239 -0.46 7.67 -21.66
C THR A 239 0.80 8.18 -20.94
N GLU A 240 1.80 8.71 -21.67
CA GLU A 240 2.98 9.30 -21.03
C GLU A 240 2.64 10.56 -20.21
N ARG A 241 1.74 11.40 -20.75
CA ARG A 241 1.24 12.62 -20.13
C ARG A 241 -0.27 12.66 -20.27
N VAL A 242 -0.97 12.61 -19.14
CA VAL A 242 -2.42 12.75 -19.08
C VAL A 242 -2.75 14.23 -18.87
N SER A 243 -3.50 14.84 -19.79
CA SER A 243 -4.01 16.21 -19.63
C SER A 243 -5.53 16.10 -19.63
N LEU A 244 -6.14 16.26 -18.46
CA LEU A 244 -7.57 16.05 -18.22
C LEU A 244 -8.37 17.25 -18.71
N THR A 245 -9.40 16.99 -19.52
CA THR A 245 -10.33 17.97 -20.09
C THR A 245 -11.79 17.59 -19.81
N ASP A 246 -12.74 18.47 -20.11
CA ASP A 246 -14.19 18.23 -19.95
C ASP A 246 -14.69 16.88 -20.47
N ARG A 247 -14.14 16.38 -21.59
CA ARG A 247 -14.56 15.11 -22.20
C ARG A 247 -14.12 13.88 -21.41
N ASP A 248 -13.13 14.06 -20.54
CA ASP A 248 -12.43 13.02 -19.80
C ASP A 248 -13.04 12.86 -18.39
N VAL A 249 -14.02 13.70 -18.04
CA VAL A 249 -14.76 13.66 -16.76
C VAL A 249 -16.21 13.24 -17.02
N VAL A 250 -16.58 12.06 -16.54
CA VAL A 250 -17.96 11.56 -16.54
C VAL A 250 -18.64 11.86 -15.20
N SER A 251 -19.96 11.68 -15.11
CA SER A 251 -20.72 11.96 -13.89
C SER A 251 -21.62 10.80 -13.48
N TRP A 252 -21.52 10.41 -12.21
CA TRP A 252 -22.47 9.48 -11.58
C TRP A 252 -23.88 10.09 -11.45
N ASN A 253 -24.01 11.42 -11.48
CA ASN A 253 -25.30 12.13 -11.48
C ASN A 253 -25.99 12.14 -12.85
N ALA A 254 -25.40 11.52 -13.88
CA ALA A 254 -26.14 11.13 -15.08
C ALA A 254 -27.26 10.11 -14.78
N TYR A 255 -27.13 9.36 -13.68
CA TYR A 255 -28.22 8.58 -13.09
C TYR A 255 -28.90 9.38 -11.97
N VAL A 256 -30.23 9.51 -12.05
CA VAL A 256 -31.02 10.20 -11.01
C VAL A 256 -31.14 9.29 -9.78
N PRO A 257 -30.59 9.67 -8.62
CA PRO A 257 -30.54 8.79 -7.45
C PRO A 257 -31.93 8.57 -6.81
N PRO A 258 -32.20 7.37 -6.27
CA PRO A 258 -33.37 7.14 -5.42
C PRO A 258 -33.38 8.07 -4.20
N LYS A 259 -34.58 8.47 -3.78
CA LYS A 259 -34.74 9.21 -2.51
C LYS A 259 -34.41 8.30 -1.32
N PRO A 260 -33.80 8.84 -0.25
CA PRO A 260 -33.68 10.27 0.07
C PRO A 260 -32.42 10.98 -0.45
N ALA A 261 -31.55 10.33 -1.23
CA ALA A 261 -30.35 10.99 -1.75
C ALA A 261 -30.71 12.21 -2.66
N ALA A 262 -29.86 13.23 -2.58
CA ALA A 262 -29.98 14.47 -3.34
C ALA A 262 -29.14 14.42 -4.63
N TYR A 263 -27.97 13.81 -4.54
CA TYR A 263 -26.97 13.58 -5.58
C TYR A 263 -26.17 12.33 -5.19
N SER A 264 -25.35 11.82 -6.10
CA SER A 264 -24.34 10.78 -5.84
C SER A 264 -22.95 11.39 -5.93
N MET A 265 -22.04 10.96 -5.07
CA MET A 265 -20.60 11.24 -5.16
C MET A 265 -19.87 10.17 -5.98
N GLY A 266 -20.42 8.95 -6.07
CA GLY A 266 -19.72 7.82 -6.68
C GLY A 266 -18.65 7.27 -5.75
N LEU A 267 -19.05 6.51 -4.72
CA LEU A 267 -18.08 6.05 -3.71
C LEU A 267 -17.40 4.74 -4.09
N PHE A 268 -16.07 4.75 -3.96
CA PHE A 268 -15.19 3.58 -4.01
C PHE A 268 -15.23 2.84 -5.35
N THR A 269 -15.17 3.60 -6.43
CA THR A 269 -15.23 3.11 -7.80
C THR A 269 -14.15 2.06 -8.11
N SER A 270 -14.53 0.98 -8.78
CA SER A 270 -13.60 0.02 -9.41
C SER A 270 -13.85 -0.10 -10.91
N LEU A 271 -12.83 -0.56 -11.64
CA LEU A 271 -12.89 -0.75 -13.10
C LEU A 271 -12.97 -2.25 -13.43
N SER A 272 -13.63 -2.58 -14.55
CA SER A 272 -13.56 -3.92 -15.13
C SER A 272 -12.11 -4.25 -15.56
N PRO A 273 -11.76 -5.53 -15.76
CA PRO A 273 -10.39 -5.91 -16.12
C PRO A 273 -9.84 -5.22 -17.38
N ASP A 274 -10.70 -4.94 -18.35
CA ASP A 274 -10.44 -4.22 -19.61
C ASP A 274 -10.69 -2.69 -19.52
N GLY A 275 -11.09 -2.20 -18.35
CA GLY A 275 -11.44 -0.79 -18.10
C GLY A 275 -12.68 -0.26 -18.81
N ARG A 276 -13.40 -1.09 -19.59
CA ARG A 276 -14.61 -0.65 -20.31
C ARG A 276 -15.71 -0.17 -19.38
N PHE A 277 -15.87 -0.83 -18.24
CA PHE A 277 -16.91 -0.52 -17.27
C PHE A 277 -16.31 0.00 -15.98
N ALA A 278 -16.98 0.96 -15.36
CA ALA A 278 -16.72 1.37 -13.99
C ALA A 278 -17.92 1.01 -13.12
N ALA A 279 -17.70 0.46 -11.92
CA ALA A 279 -18.74 0.17 -10.94
C ALA A 279 -18.52 1.04 -9.70
N SER A 280 -19.57 1.72 -9.22
CA SER A 280 -19.46 2.62 -8.07
C SER A 280 -20.73 2.63 -7.22
N THR A 281 -20.61 3.13 -5.99
CA THR A 281 -21.76 3.37 -5.09
C THR A 281 -22.45 4.66 -5.49
N VAL A 282 -23.75 4.60 -5.80
CA VAL A 282 -24.58 5.77 -6.12
C VAL A 282 -25.86 5.78 -5.29
N GLY A 283 -26.57 6.91 -5.25
CA GLY A 283 -27.81 7.04 -4.47
C GLY A 283 -27.61 7.07 -2.96
N GLU A 284 -26.43 7.50 -2.52
CA GLU A 284 -26.04 7.46 -1.13
C GLU A 284 -26.39 8.72 -0.33
N THR A 285 -27.03 8.50 0.81
CA THR A 285 -26.87 9.37 1.97
C THR A 285 -25.71 8.83 2.79
N SER A 286 -24.90 9.69 3.41
CA SER A 286 -23.71 9.24 4.15
C SER A 286 -23.79 9.66 5.61
N ALA A 287 -23.51 8.73 6.51
CA ALA A 287 -23.14 9.07 7.85
C ALA A 287 -21.75 9.73 7.79
N PHE A 288 -21.65 11.00 8.18
CA PHE A 288 -20.40 11.74 8.16
C PHE A 288 -20.31 12.62 9.41
N ILE A 289 -19.27 12.39 10.21
CA ILE A 289 -18.95 13.21 11.38
C ILE A 289 -17.48 13.61 11.26
N MET A 290 -17.21 14.91 11.37
CA MET A 290 -15.86 15.47 11.39
C MET A 290 -15.34 15.48 12.82
N LEU A 291 -14.16 14.91 13.03
CA LEU A 291 -13.54 14.77 14.35
C LEU A 291 -12.23 15.56 14.40
N ASP A 292 -11.96 16.21 15.53
CA ASP A 292 -10.75 17.01 15.74
C ASP A 292 -9.60 16.14 16.32
N ASP A 293 -9.52 14.88 15.88
CA ASP A 293 -8.44 13.91 16.13
C ASP A 293 -7.54 13.76 14.88
N LEU A 294 -6.22 13.88 15.04
CA LEU A 294 -5.26 13.73 13.94
C LEU A 294 -5.12 12.27 13.46
N TYR A 295 -5.31 11.28 14.33
CA TYR A 295 -5.32 9.87 13.96
C TYR A 295 -6.62 9.51 13.23
N PHE A 296 -7.77 9.94 13.74
CA PHE A 296 -9.09 9.55 13.25
C PHE A 296 -10.01 10.75 13.02
N SER A 297 -9.68 11.61 12.06
CA SER A 297 -10.37 12.89 11.84
C SER A 297 -11.79 12.81 11.26
N GLN A 298 -12.35 11.62 11.06
CA GLN A 298 -13.71 11.44 10.56
C GLN A 298 -14.29 10.06 10.89
N MET A 299 -15.61 10.00 11.08
CA MET A 299 -16.42 8.79 10.89
C MET A 299 -17.14 8.92 9.54
N PHE A 300 -17.02 7.93 8.65
CA PHE A 300 -17.68 7.96 7.34
C PHE A 300 -18.11 6.58 6.84
N TYR A 301 -19.36 6.49 6.38
CA TYR A 301 -19.90 5.36 5.61
C TYR A 301 -21.21 5.76 4.89
N PRO A 302 -21.60 5.11 3.78
CA PRO A 302 -22.93 5.26 3.19
C PRO A 302 -24.00 4.62 4.10
N ALA A 303 -25.14 5.29 4.26
CA ALA A 303 -26.32 4.83 5.02
C ALA A 303 -27.52 4.49 4.10
N THR A 304 -27.45 4.90 2.84
CA THR A 304 -28.15 4.29 1.69
C THR A 304 -27.13 4.14 0.56
N GLY A 305 -27.41 3.35 -0.47
CA GLY A 305 -26.57 3.29 -1.66
C GLY A 305 -26.74 1.98 -2.41
N GLN A 306 -26.51 2.03 -3.72
CA GLN A 306 -26.62 0.91 -4.65
C GLN A 306 -25.42 0.90 -5.59
N ILE A 307 -25.09 -0.26 -6.16
CA ILE A 307 -24.05 -0.36 -7.18
C ILE A 307 -24.65 0.04 -8.54
N ALA A 308 -24.01 1.00 -9.21
CA ALA A 308 -24.27 1.33 -10.60
C ALA A 308 -23.04 1.09 -11.47
N ILE A 309 -23.31 0.76 -12.74
CA ILE A 309 -22.34 0.55 -13.80
C ILE A 309 -22.37 1.74 -14.75
N LEU A 310 -21.19 2.25 -15.07
CA LEU A 310 -20.94 3.16 -16.17
C LEU A 310 -20.26 2.39 -17.32
N ASP A 311 -20.80 2.43 -18.53
CA ASP A 311 -20.13 1.91 -19.74
C ASP A 311 -19.39 3.05 -20.47
N ARG A 312 -18.05 3.01 -20.44
CA ARG A 312 -17.17 4.03 -21.05
C ARG A 312 -17.43 4.19 -22.56
N GLY A 313 -17.91 3.15 -23.23
CA GLY A 313 -18.22 3.19 -24.66
C GLY A 313 -19.52 3.94 -25.01
N THR A 314 -20.41 4.17 -24.05
CA THR A 314 -21.71 4.84 -24.28
C THR A 314 -21.96 6.05 -23.38
N GLY A 315 -21.23 6.18 -22.27
CA GLY A 315 -21.48 7.16 -21.22
C GLY A 315 -22.73 6.88 -20.36
N ALA A 316 -23.42 5.76 -20.59
CA ALA A 316 -24.62 5.41 -19.83
C ALA A 316 -24.27 4.94 -18.41
N VAL A 317 -25.04 5.40 -17.43
CA VAL A 317 -24.98 4.96 -16.03
C VAL A 317 -26.29 4.29 -15.65
N ALA A 318 -26.24 3.06 -15.14
CA ALA A 318 -27.41 2.29 -14.74
C ALA A 318 -27.16 1.48 -13.45
N PRO A 319 -28.16 1.28 -12.58
CA PRO A 319 -28.05 0.35 -11.46
C PRO A 319 -27.77 -1.07 -11.95
N LEU A 320 -26.99 -1.84 -11.18
CA LEU A 320 -26.71 -3.25 -11.46
C LEU A 320 -27.78 -4.15 -10.81
N PRO A 321 -28.60 -4.88 -11.59
CA PRO A 321 -29.64 -5.73 -11.02
C PRO A 321 -29.08 -6.78 -10.06
N GLY A 322 -29.62 -6.82 -8.84
CA GLY A 322 -29.15 -7.69 -7.75
C GLY A 322 -28.12 -7.04 -6.83
N ALA A 323 -27.61 -5.85 -7.19
CA ALA A 323 -26.83 -4.97 -6.32
C ALA A 323 -27.47 -3.56 -6.20
N ASP A 324 -28.80 -3.50 -6.42
CA ASP A 324 -29.62 -2.29 -6.54
C ASP A 324 -30.84 -2.24 -5.61
N ASP A 325 -30.98 -3.20 -4.68
CA ASP A 325 -32.09 -3.25 -3.72
C ASP A 325 -31.92 -2.19 -2.62
N THR A 326 -32.76 -1.15 -2.66
CA THR A 326 -32.72 0.02 -1.75
C THR A 326 -33.08 -0.27 -0.29
N ARG A 327 -33.44 -1.52 0.05
CA ARG A 327 -33.52 -1.98 1.45
C ARG A 327 -32.13 -2.14 2.08
N PHE A 328 -31.09 -2.24 1.25
CA PHE A 328 -29.71 -2.42 1.68
C PHE A 328 -28.83 -1.26 1.23
N VAL A 329 -27.82 -0.97 2.03
CA VAL A 329 -26.66 -0.18 1.62
C VAL A 329 -25.72 -1.12 0.89
N GLN A 330 -25.32 -0.79 -0.34
CA GLN A 330 -24.45 -1.61 -1.16
C GLN A 330 -23.30 -0.75 -1.68
N THR A 331 -22.06 -1.14 -1.41
CA THR A 331 -20.87 -0.29 -1.60
C THR A 331 -19.60 -1.10 -1.81
N ASN A 332 -18.45 -0.43 -1.98
CA ASN A 332 -17.14 -1.04 -2.31
C ASN A 332 -17.19 -2.13 -3.39
N PRO A 333 -17.72 -1.85 -4.61
CA PRO A 333 -17.73 -2.83 -5.68
C PRO A 333 -16.29 -3.18 -6.12
N SER A 334 -16.04 -4.46 -6.41
CA SER A 334 -14.80 -4.96 -7.01
C SER A 334 -15.10 -6.05 -8.01
N PHE A 335 -14.71 -5.87 -9.28
CA PHE A 335 -14.78 -6.92 -10.29
C PHE A 335 -13.88 -8.11 -9.95
N THR A 336 -14.28 -9.30 -10.37
CA THR A 336 -13.38 -10.45 -10.47
C THR A 336 -12.37 -10.26 -11.61
N PRO A 337 -11.19 -10.91 -11.58
CA PRO A 337 -10.15 -10.71 -12.61
C PRO A 337 -10.57 -11.13 -14.02
N ASP A 338 -11.53 -12.05 -14.13
CA ASP A 338 -12.16 -12.50 -15.37
C ASP A 338 -13.33 -11.61 -15.84
N GLY A 339 -13.74 -10.63 -15.02
CA GLY A 339 -14.83 -9.71 -15.30
C GLY A 339 -16.23 -10.32 -15.25
N THR A 340 -16.39 -11.57 -14.79
CA THR A 340 -17.68 -12.28 -14.83
C THR A 340 -18.62 -11.89 -13.69
N ARG A 341 -18.08 -11.41 -12.56
CA ARG A 341 -18.81 -11.05 -11.33
C ARG A 341 -18.27 -9.78 -10.71
N LEU A 342 -19.01 -9.24 -9.75
CA LEU A 342 -18.52 -8.30 -8.77
C LEU A 342 -18.66 -8.88 -7.36
N ALA A 343 -17.74 -8.54 -6.46
CA ALA A 343 -18.00 -8.50 -5.02
C ALA A 343 -18.41 -7.08 -4.60
N PHE A 344 -19.17 -6.95 -3.52
CA PHE A 344 -19.55 -5.68 -2.91
C PHE A 344 -19.85 -5.87 -1.42
N ALA A 345 -19.68 -4.82 -0.62
CA ALA A 345 -20.07 -4.78 0.77
C ALA A 345 -21.56 -4.39 0.90
N ARG A 346 -22.31 -5.09 1.76
CA ARG A 346 -23.76 -4.91 1.94
C ARG A 346 -24.16 -4.84 3.41
N ALA A 347 -25.01 -3.88 3.79
CA ALA A 347 -25.62 -3.76 5.12
C ALA A 347 -27.11 -3.43 5.01
N ASP A 348 -27.89 -3.64 6.08
CA ASP A 348 -29.28 -3.16 6.15
C ASP A 348 -29.33 -1.62 6.23
N VAL A 349 -30.25 -0.99 5.48
CA VAL A 349 -30.56 0.44 5.66
C VAL A 349 -31.24 0.62 7.01
N GLN A 350 -30.69 1.52 7.84
CA GLN A 350 -31.25 1.90 9.14
C GLN A 350 -32.10 3.16 8.99
N PRO A 351 -33.46 3.10 9.00
CA PRO A 351 -34.31 4.25 8.65
C PRO A 351 -34.13 5.44 9.60
N ASP A 352 -33.96 5.17 10.90
CA ASP A 352 -33.73 6.21 11.91
C ASP A 352 -32.40 6.95 11.71
N LEU A 353 -31.34 6.23 11.31
CA LEU A 353 -30.06 6.84 10.96
C LEU A 353 -30.20 7.74 9.72
N VAL A 354 -30.87 7.25 8.68
CA VAL A 354 -31.11 8.02 7.45
C VAL A 354 -31.93 9.28 7.75
N ALA A 355 -32.97 9.19 8.59
CA ALA A 355 -33.75 10.35 9.03
C ALA A 355 -32.89 11.39 9.75
N ARG A 356 -31.98 10.96 10.64
CA ARG A 356 -31.04 11.83 11.36
C ARG A 356 -29.97 12.47 10.46
N ILE A 357 -29.51 11.75 9.43
CA ILE A 357 -28.64 12.30 8.38
C ILE A 357 -29.38 13.41 7.61
N VAL A 358 -30.62 13.15 7.16
CA VAL A 358 -31.44 14.12 6.44
C VAL A 358 -31.80 15.35 7.29
N ALA A 359 -32.03 15.17 8.60
CA ALA A 359 -32.21 16.27 9.56
C ALA A 359 -30.91 17.05 9.87
N GLY A 360 -29.77 16.61 9.32
CA GLY A 360 -28.45 17.21 9.54
C GLY A 360 -27.90 17.00 10.95
N ASP A 361 -28.40 16.03 11.71
CA ASP A 361 -28.01 15.83 13.12
C ASP A 361 -26.57 15.39 13.27
N LEU A 362 -26.06 14.53 12.38
CA LEU A 362 -24.66 14.09 12.42
C LEU A 362 -23.66 15.24 12.22
N ARG A 363 -24.07 16.33 11.55
CA ARG A 363 -23.26 17.54 11.39
C ARG A 363 -23.21 18.42 12.66
N LYS A 364 -24.07 18.12 13.64
CA LYS A 364 -24.17 18.81 14.95
C LYS A 364 -23.52 17.99 16.07
N GLU A 365 -22.93 16.84 15.75
CA GLU A 365 -22.16 16.03 16.69
C GLU A 365 -20.92 16.77 17.18
N ASP A 366 -20.54 16.52 18.43
CA ASP A 366 -19.35 17.13 19.03
C ASP A 366 -18.09 16.66 18.28
N PRO A 367 -17.30 17.55 17.65
CA PRO A 367 -16.09 17.16 16.95
C PRO A 367 -14.96 16.77 17.91
N ALA A 368 -15.06 17.07 19.21
CA ALA A 368 -14.06 16.69 20.21
C ALA A 368 -14.21 15.23 20.71
N GLN A 369 -15.27 14.51 20.32
CA GLN A 369 -15.42 13.09 20.63
C GLN A 369 -14.44 12.22 19.83
N ASP A 370 -14.11 11.03 20.33
CA ASP A 370 -13.31 10.08 19.57
C ASP A 370 -14.15 9.24 18.58
N ILE A 371 -13.50 8.62 17.59
CA ILE A 371 -14.18 7.77 16.61
C ILE A 371 -14.88 6.55 17.26
N ARG A 372 -14.42 6.09 18.42
CA ARG A 372 -15.04 4.95 19.13
C ARG A 372 -16.39 5.33 19.72
N THR A 373 -16.50 6.54 20.26
CA THR A 373 -17.73 7.15 20.77
C THR A 373 -18.73 7.37 19.64
N ALA A 374 -18.27 7.91 18.52
CA ALA A 374 -19.08 8.08 17.32
C ALA A 374 -19.61 6.72 16.81
N ASN A 375 -18.73 5.73 16.63
CA ASN A 375 -19.09 4.37 16.21
C ASN A 375 -20.10 3.69 17.15
N ALA A 376 -19.95 3.85 18.47
CA ALA A 376 -20.86 3.25 19.45
C ALA A 376 -22.29 3.86 19.37
N LYS A 377 -22.40 5.12 18.95
CA LYS A 377 -23.66 5.84 18.72
C LYS A 377 -24.25 5.57 17.33
N TYR A 378 -23.41 5.15 16.38
CA TYR A 378 -23.73 4.97 14.97
C TYR A 378 -23.12 3.66 14.42
N PRO A 379 -23.53 2.49 14.93
CA PRO A 379 -22.96 1.22 14.50
C PRO A 379 -23.50 0.79 13.13
N ILE A 380 -22.64 0.18 12.32
CA ILE A 380 -23.00 -0.48 11.06
C ILE A 380 -22.03 -1.64 10.81
N GLN A 381 -22.55 -2.77 10.33
CA GLN A 381 -21.75 -3.91 9.90
C GLN A 381 -22.13 -4.27 8.47
N PHE A 382 -21.12 -4.41 7.62
CA PHE A 382 -21.28 -4.87 6.25
C PHE A 382 -20.84 -6.33 6.10
N ASP A 383 -21.51 -7.06 5.22
CA ASP A 383 -21.14 -8.40 4.75
C ASP A 383 -20.68 -8.32 3.28
N LEU A 384 -19.76 -9.18 2.85
CA LEU A 384 -19.34 -9.24 1.44
C LEU A 384 -20.21 -10.19 0.63
N TRP A 385 -20.90 -9.64 -0.37
CA TRP A 385 -21.74 -10.36 -1.32
C TRP A 385 -21.09 -10.38 -2.71
N SER A 386 -21.47 -11.34 -3.54
CA SER A 386 -21.12 -11.38 -4.96
C SER A 386 -22.35 -11.46 -5.86
N VAL A 387 -22.29 -10.83 -7.03
CA VAL A 387 -23.34 -10.84 -8.06
C VAL A 387 -22.72 -11.08 -9.44
N PRO A 388 -23.39 -11.83 -10.35
CA PRO A 388 -23.01 -11.89 -11.76
C PRO A 388 -23.00 -10.49 -12.39
N PHE A 389 -22.00 -10.20 -13.24
CA PHE A 389 -21.98 -8.95 -13.99
C PHE A 389 -22.86 -9.04 -15.25
N ASP A 390 -22.71 -10.13 -16.01
CA ASP A 390 -23.43 -10.43 -17.26
C ASP A 390 -23.54 -9.24 -18.25
N GLY A 391 -22.45 -8.47 -18.38
CA GLY A 391 -22.40 -7.27 -19.23
C GLY A 391 -23.31 -6.14 -18.75
N GLY A 392 -23.46 -5.99 -17.43
CA GLY A 392 -24.34 -5.01 -16.79
C GLY A 392 -25.78 -5.49 -16.56
N ARG A 393 -26.15 -6.70 -16.98
CA ARG A 393 -27.48 -7.27 -16.72
C ARG A 393 -27.68 -7.76 -15.29
N GLY A 394 -26.60 -7.95 -14.54
CA GLY A 394 -26.69 -8.36 -13.14
C GLY A 394 -27.10 -9.83 -12.96
N GLY A 395 -27.66 -10.16 -11.80
CA GLY A 395 -28.14 -11.50 -11.49
C GLY A 395 -28.57 -11.67 -10.03
N GLU A 396 -28.67 -12.92 -9.57
CA GLU A 396 -28.89 -13.21 -8.15
C GLU A 396 -27.59 -12.96 -7.36
N ALA A 397 -27.64 -12.04 -6.39
CA ALA A 397 -26.53 -11.83 -5.47
C ALA A 397 -26.55 -12.86 -4.32
N ARG A 398 -25.35 -13.29 -3.88
CA ARG A 398 -25.15 -14.31 -2.84
C ARG A 398 -24.09 -13.85 -1.83
N PRO A 399 -24.20 -14.23 -0.54
CA PRO A 399 -23.17 -13.92 0.45
C PRO A 399 -21.89 -14.73 0.16
N ILE A 400 -20.73 -14.14 0.39
CA ILE A 400 -19.44 -14.82 0.29
C ILE A 400 -19.15 -15.48 1.65
N GLU A 401 -19.07 -16.81 1.67
CA GLU A 401 -18.76 -17.58 2.87
C GLU A 401 -17.39 -17.17 3.46
N GLY A 402 -17.31 -17.06 4.80
CA GLY A 402 -16.14 -16.54 5.52
C GLY A 402 -16.09 -15.01 5.66
N ALA A 403 -16.64 -14.28 4.68
CA ALA A 403 -16.68 -12.82 4.65
C ALA A 403 -18.12 -12.24 4.79
N SER A 404 -19.08 -13.07 5.19
CA SER A 404 -20.47 -12.71 5.50
C SER A 404 -20.95 -13.40 6.78
N ASN A 405 -21.92 -12.81 7.47
CA ASN A 405 -22.60 -13.35 8.67
C ASN A 405 -21.63 -13.73 9.81
N ASN A 406 -20.45 -13.12 9.88
CA ASN A 406 -19.40 -13.42 10.87
C ASN A 406 -19.42 -12.50 12.11
N GLY A 407 -20.42 -11.62 12.22
CA GLY A 407 -20.59 -10.70 13.35
C GLY A 407 -19.63 -9.50 13.36
N LEU A 408 -18.97 -9.23 12.23
CA LEU A 408 -18.03 -8.13 12.01
C LEU A 408 -18.43 -7.35 10.75
N SER A 409 -17.91 -6.13 10.61
CA SER A 409 -18.02 -5.35 9.38
C SER A 409 -16.88 -5.72 8.42
N ASN A 410 -17.22 -6.23 7.25
CA ASN A 410 -16.34 -6.69 6.18
C ASN A 410 -16.54 -5.79 4.95
N VAL A 411 -15.48 -5.11 4.52
CA VAL A 411 -15.51 -4.03 3.53
C VAL A 411 -14.26 -4.05 2.63
N PHE A 412 -14.26 -3.28 1.54
CA PHE A 412 -13.16 -3.23 0.56
C PHE A 412 -12.72 -4.61 0.00
N PRO A 413 -13.62 -5.39 -0.63
CA PRO A 413 -13.21 -6.58 -1.38
C PRO A 413 -12.18 -6.23 -2.47
N LYS A 414 -11.11 -7.02 -2.58
CA LYS A 414 -10.12 -6.98 -3.67
C LYS A 414 -9.65 -8.39 -4.01
N TYR A 415 -10.01 -8.88 -5.19
CA TYR A 415 -9.54 -10.17 -5.69
C TYR A 415 -8.06 -10.13 -6.09
N SER A 416 -7.35 -11.24 -5.88
CA SER A 416 -6.01 -11.43 -6.45
C SER A 416 -6.10 -11.57 -7.99
N PRO A 417 -5.15 -11.06 -8.79
CA PRO A 417 -5.16 -11.18 -10.25
C PRO A 417 -5.27 -12.61 -10.80
N ASP A 418 -4.78 -13.61 -10.06
CA ASP A 418 -4.91 -15.04 -10.38
C ASP A 418 -6.29 -15.65 -10.06
N GLY A 419 -7.18 -14.89 -9.43
CA GLY A 419 -8.53 -15.31 -9.07
C GLY A 419 -8.61 -16.33 -7.93
N ARG A 420 -7.52 -16.60 -7.19
CA ARG A 420 -7.52 -17.57 -6.08
C ARG A 420 -8.05 -17.01 -4.77
N TRP A 421 -7.82 -15.72 -4.52
CA TRP A 421 -8.07 -15.11 -3.22
C TRP A 421 -8.91 -13.84 -3.31
N LEU A 422 -9.62 -13.55 -2.23
CA LEU A 422 -10.28 -12.28 -1.97
C LEU A 422 -9.74 -11.71 -0.66
N ALA A 423 -9.01 -10.60 -0.75
CA ALA A 423 -8.56 -9.83 0.43
C ALA A 423 -9.59 -8.75 0.77
N PHE A 424 -9.83 -8.52 2.06
CA PHE A 424 -10.79 -7.54 2.54
C PHE A 424 -10.38 -6.91 3.87
N THR A 425 -10.96 -5.75 4.20
CA THR A 425 -10.81 -5.10 5.50
C THR A 425 -11.94 -5.56 6.43
N GLN A 426 -11.61 -5.92 7.65
CA GLN A 426 -12.52 -6.38 8.70
C GLN A 426 -12.36 -5.53 9.97
N CYS A 427 -13.46 -5.11 10.59
CA CYS A 427 -13.49 -4.38 11.87
C CYS A 427 -14.80 -4.66 12.62
N ALA A 428 -14.92 -4.22 13.88
CA ALA A 428 -16.15 -4.42 14.66
C ALA A 428 -17.35 -3.64 14.09
N THR A 429 -17.13 -2.46 13.52
CA THR A 429 -18.20 -1.58 12.97
C THR A 429 -17.59 -0.50 12.07
N GLY A 430 -18.38 0.04 11.14
CA GLY A 430 -17.98 1.12 10.25
C GLY A 430 -17.36 0.63 8.93
N LEU A 431 -16.67 1.54 8.23
CA LEU A 431 -16.12 1.28 6.89
C LEU A 431 -14.71 1.86 6.70
N VAL A 432 -14.55 3.20 6.63
CA VAL A 432 -13.20 3.80 6.47
C VAL A 432 -12.51 3.99 7.82
N LEU A 433 -11.16 3.95 7.82
CA LEU A 433 -10.31 4.45 8.90
C LEU A 433 -10.62 3.91 10.31
N GLN A 434 -11.07 2.66 10.42
CA GLN A 434 -11.43 2.09 11.73
C GLN A 434 -10.20 1.72 12.55
N PRO A 435 -10.11 2.06 13.86
CA PRO A 435 -8.91 1.82 14.66
C PRO A 435 -8.52 0.34 14.78
N ASP A 436 -9.51 -0.54 14.84
CA ASP A 436 -9.40 -1.98 14.93
C ASP A 436 -9.39 -2.70 13.57
N ALA A 437 -9.38 -1.94 12.45
CA ALA A 437 -9.36 -2.50 11.11
C ALA A 437 -8.15 -3.43 10.89
N ARG A 438 -8.44 -4.63 10.39
CA ARG A 438 -7.48 -5.64 9.99
C ARG A 438 -7.76 -6.13 8.57
N LEU A 439 -6.71 -6.49 7.86
CA LEU A 439 -6.81 -7.23 6.61
C LEU A 439 -7.06 -8.71 6.91
N ALA A 440 -8.04 -9.28 6.24
CA ALA A 440 -8.34 -10.70 6.20
C ALA A 440 -8.39 -11.17 4.74
N ILE A 441 -8.32 -12.49 4.55
CA ILE A 441 -8.33 -13.13 3.23
C ILE A 441 -9.19 -14.39 3.29
N VAL A 442 -9.81 -14.71 2.17
CA VAL A 442 -10.67 -15.89 1.97
C VAL A 442 -10.46 -16.40 0.53
N PRO A 443 -10.65 -17.71 0.22
CA PRO A 443 -10.69 -18.17 -1.17
C PRO A 443 -11.71 -17.36 -1.98
N ALA A 444 -11.43 -17.11 -3.26
CA ALA A 444 -12.25 -16.20 -4.08
C ALA A 444 -13.73 -16.61 -4.23
N GLU A 445 -14.04 -17.91 -4.12
CA GLU A 445 -15.41 -18.44 -4.13
C GLU A 445 -16.11 -18.41 -2.76
N GLY A 446 -15.42 -17.95 -1.71
CA GLY A 446 -15.80 -18.12 -0.31
C GLY A 446 -15.20 -19.37 0.34
N GLY A 447 -15.26 -19.45 1.66
CA GLY A 447 -14.78 -20.59 2.45
C GLY A 447 -14.28 -20.17 3.84
N GLU A 448 -13.26 -20.85 4.34
CA GLU A 448 -12.58 -20.43 5.57
C GLU A 448 -11.76 -19.15 5.33
N ALA A 449 -11.94 -18.15 6.18
CA ALA A 449 -11.24 -16.88 6.12
C ALA A 449 -10.28 -16.73 7.30
N HIS A 450 -9.11 -16.12 7.08
CA HIS A 450 -8.14 -15.84 8.14
C HIS A 450 -7.60 -14.42 8.10
N VAL A 451 -7.22 -13.91 9.28
CA VAL A 451 -6.61 -12.59 9.44
C VAL A 451 -5.12 -12.66 9.06
N LEU A 452 -4.65 -11.70 8.29
CA LEU A 452 -3.25 -11.64 7.84
C LEU A 452 -2.30 -11.37 9.02
N ALA A 453 -1.17 -12.09 9.09
CA ALA A 453 -0.06 -11.79 10.00
C ALA A 453 0.63 -10.45 9.70
N ALA A 454 0.40 -9.89 8.49
CA ALA A 454 0.86 -8.56 8.10
C ALA A 454 0.25 -7.40 8.93
N ASN A 455 -0.84 -7.63 9.66
CA ASN A 455 -1.57 -6.57 10.36
C ASN A 455 -0.73 -5.87 11.44
N THR A 456 -0.58 -4.55 11.28
CA THR A 456 -0.02 -3.66 12.29
C THR A 456 -1.02 -3.39 13.41
N LYS A 457 -0.57 -2.74 14.49
CA LYS A 457 -1.35 -2.52 15.71
C LYS A 457 -2.56 -1.59 15.58
N LEU A 458 -2.61 -0.73 14.57
CA LEU A 458 -3.61 0.33 14.47
C LEU A 458 -3.97 0.60 13.00
N MET A 459 -5.24 0.42 12.66
CA MET A 459 -5.87 0.68 11.36
C MET A 459 -5.09 0.12 10.16
N ASN A 460 -5.56 -1.00 9.59
CA ASN A 460 -5.03 -1.60 8.37
C ASN A 460 -6.16 -1.68 7.33
N SER A 461 -6.01 -1.01 6.19
CA SER A 461 -7.01 -1.00 5.10
C SER A 461 -6.38 -0.45 3.82
N TRP A 462 -7.19 -0.14 2.81
CA TRP A 462 -6.78 0.35 1.50
C TRP A 462 -5.67 -0.52 0.91
N HIS A 463 -6.04 -1.76 0.58
CA HIS A 463 -5.12 -2.78 0.05
C HIS A 463 -5.28 -2.96 -1.46
N THR A 464 -4.19 -3.40 -2.10
CA THR A 464 -4.11 -3.69 -3.54
C THR A 464 -3.12 -4.83 -3.78
N TRP A 465 -3.36 -5.62 -4.82
CA TRP A 465 -2.57 -6.79 -5.18
C TRP A 465 -1.55 -6.46 -6.26
N SER A 466 -0.33 -6.98 -6.13
CA SER A 466 0.66 -6.94 -7.21
C SER A 466 0.17 -7.75 -8.42
N PRO A 467 0.58 -7.39 -9.66
CA PRO A 467 0.12 -8.09 -10.87
C PRO A 467 0.38 -9.60 -10.89
N ASN A 468 1.38 -10.08 -10.14
CA ASN A 468 1.71 -11.50 -10.01
C ASN A 468 0.97 -12.22 -8.86
N SER A 469 0.05 -11.57 -8.14
CA SER A 469 -0.70 -12.13 -6.99
C SER A 469 0.14 -12.54 -5.77
N ARG A 470 1.43 -12.20 -5.72
CA ARG A 470 2.35 -12.59 -4.63
C ARG A 470 2.58 -11.55 -3.57
N TRP A 471 2.16 -10.31 -3.80
CA TRP A 471 2.33 -9.22 -2.85
C TRP A 471 1.04 -8.44 -2.65
N LEU A 472 0.76 -8.06 -1.42
CA LEU A 472 -0.33 -7.17 -1.05
C LEU A 472 0.29 -5.89 -0.47
N ALA A 473 0.04 -4.74 -1.12
CA ALA A 473 0.36 -3.44 -0.55
C ALA A 473 -0.87 -2.90 0.20
N PHE A 474 -0.66 -2.20 1.32
CA PHE A 474 -1.74 -1.65 2.12
C PHE A 474 -1.31 -0.41 2.92
N ALA A 475 -2.29 0.40 3.35
CA ALA A 475 -2.04 1.56 4.20
C ALA A 475 -2.28 1.25 5.68
N SER A 476 -1.45 1.82 6.56
CA SER A 476 -1.62 1.67 8.01
C SER A 476 -1.18 2.88 8.84
N LYS A 477 -1.78 3.04 10.03
CA LYS A 477 -1.40 4.04 11.05
C LYS A 477 -0.49 3.47 12.15
N GLY A 478 0.16 2.33 11.90
CA GLY A 478 0.90 1.56 12.90
C GLY A 478 2.07 2.29 13.57
N ASN A 479 2.68 3.28 12.90
CA ASN A 479 3.77 4.10 13.43
C ASN A 479 3.45 5.61 13.53
N SER A 480 2.35 6.07 12.92
CA SER A 480 2.15 7.49 12.58
C SER A 480 0.67 7.79 12.32
N PRO A 481 0.16 8.99 12.66
CA PRO A 481 -1.18 9.40 12.26
C PRO A 481 -1.28 9.60 10.73
N PHE A 482 -0.20 10.02 10.08
CA PHE A 482 -0.07 10.01 8.63
C PHE A 482 0.15 8.56 8.20
N THR A 483 -0.82 7.98 7.48
CA THR A 483 -0.73 6.58 7.05
C THR A 483 0.51 6.33 6.21
N GLU A 484 1.18 5.22 6.48
CA GLU A 484 2.32 4.73 5.72
C GLU A 484 1.90 3.53 4.87
N ILE A 485 2.61 3.28 3.77
CA ILE A 485 2.38 2.10 2.94
C ILE A 485 3.28 0.96 3.40
N PHE A 486 2.68 -0.20 3.57
CA PHE A 486 3.32 -1.47 3.87
C PHE A 486 3.09 -2.46 2.74
N LEU A 487 3.96 -3.47 2.66
CA LEU A 487 3.92 -4.57 1.72
C LEU A 487 3.98 -5.88 2.51
N THR A 488 3.30 -6.92 2.05
CA THR A 488 3.45 -8.28 2.55
C THR A 488 3.45 -9.27 1.39
N HIS A 489 4.24 -10.35 1.52
CA HIS A 489 4.19 -11.49 0.60
C HIS A 489 3.00 -12.39 0.96
N ILE A 490 2.32 -12.97 -0.04
CA ILE A 490 1.25 -13.95 0.14
C ILE A 490 1.66 -15.29 -0.50
N ASP A 491 1.68 -16.35 0.32
CA ASP A 491 2.00 -17.71 -0.13
C ASP A 491 0.83 -18.41 -0.87
N ASP A 492 1.05 -19.64 -1.33
CA ASP A 492 0.04 -20.43 -2.04
C ASP A 492 -1.17 -20.85 -1.19
N ASP A 493 -1.06 -20.80 0.14
CA ASP A 493 -2.13 -21.05 1.11
C ASP A 493 -2.78 -19.75 1.61
N GLY A 494 -2.44 -18.59 1.01
CA GLY A 494 -2.98 -17.29 1.38
C GLY A 494 -2.41 -16.73 2.68
N ARG A 495 -1.33 -17.29 3.22
CA ARG A 495 -0.68 -16.76 4.43
C ARG A 495 0.23 -15.61 4.08
N SER A 496 0.17 -14.56 4.88
CA SER A 496 0.98 -13.36 4.69
C SER A 496 2.29 -13.40 5.47
N SER A 497 3.37 -12.86 4.92
CA SER A 497 4.54 -12.49 5.72
C SER A 497 4.20 -11.37 6.73
N PRO A 498 5.00 -11.17 7.79
CA PRO A 498 5.03 -9.92 8.55
C PRO A 498 5.27 -8.71 7.62
N PRO A 499 4.80 -7.51 7.98
CA PRO A 499 4.77 -6.38 7.06
C PRO A 499 6.16 -5.76 6.85
N LEU A 500 6.47 -5.45 5.59
CA LEU A 500 7.61 -4.63 5.18
C LEU A 500 7.12 -3.19 4.95
N ARG A 501 7.67 -2.21 5.68
CA ARG A 501 7.31 -0.81 5.44
C ARG A 501 8.04 -0.23 4.23
N LEU A 502 7.30 0.36 3.30
CA LEU A 502 7.86 1.10 2.16
C LEU A 502 8.24 2.52 2.61
N PHE A 503 9.18 2.63 3.55
CA PHE A 503 9.49 3.89 4.27
C PHE A 503 9.88 5.09 3.38
N ARG A 504 10.37 4.84 2.16
CA ARG A 504 10.65 5.89 1.16
C ARG A 504 9.38 6.57 0.63
N PHE A 505 8.22 5.90 0.76
CA PHE A 505 6.91 6.38 0.30
C PHE A 505 6.19 7.21 1.39
N SER A 506 6.62 7.11 2.65
CA SER A 506 6.12 7.92 3.77
C SER A 506 6.38 9.42 3.57
N HIS A 507 5.61 10.26 4.25
CA HIS A 507 5.79 11.72 4.28
C HIS A 507 5.54 12.26 5.69
N ALA A 508 6.24 13.32 6.09
CA ALA A 508 6.20 13.84 7.46
C ALA A 508 4.87 14.54 7.83
N GLU A 509 4.15 15.05 6.83
CA GLU A 509 2.91 15.84 7.02
C GLU A 509 1.72 15.37 6.18
N LEU A 510 1.90 14.35 5.34
CA LEU A 510 0.88 13.90 4.39
C LEU A 510 0.67 12.38 4.55
N ALA A 511 -0.58 11.97 4.73
CA ALA A 511 -0.99 10.58 4.82
C ALA A 511 -0.98 9.93 3.44
N ALA A 512 -0.31 8.77 3.30
CA ALA A 512 -0.34 7.98 2.08
C ALA A 512 -1.58 7.07 2.07
N MET A 513 -2.43 7.17 1.06
CA MET A 513 -3.77 6.56 1.03
C MET A 513 -4.06 5.93 -0.32
N VAL A 514 -4.95 4.92 -0.34
CA VAL A 514 -5.41 4.24 -1.56
C VAL A 514 -4.23 3.85 -2.47
N PRO A 515 -3.33 2.95 -2.02
CA PRO A 515 -2.33 2.38 -2.92
C PRO A 515 -3.02 1.53 -4.00
N GLU A 516 -2.56 1.66 -5.24
CA GLU A 516 -2.92 0.80 -6.37
C GLU A 516 -1.66 0.44 -7.16
N PHE A 517 -1.45 -0.84 -7.43
CA PHE A 517 -0.34 -1.24 -8.32
C PHE A 517 -0.62 -0.82 -9.76
N ILE A 518 0.43 -0.35 -10.45
CA ILE A 518 0.40 -0.06 -11.87
C ILE A 518 0.94 -1.29 -12.62
N PRO A 519 0.11 -1.99 -13.43
CA PRO A 519 0.52 -3.15 -14.22
C PRO A 519 1.64 -2.85 -15.22
N ASP A 520 2.42 -3.87 -15.57
CA ASP A 520 3.74 -3.74 -16.22
C ASP A 520 3.70 -3.01 -17.58
N HIS A 521 2.67 -3.21 -18.39
CA HIS A 521 2.49 -2.55 -19.70
C HIS A 521 2.13 -1.06 -19.59
N ALA A 522 1.65 -0.62 -18.42
CA ALA A 522 1.38 0.78 -18.07
C ALA A 522 2.53 1.42 -17.26
N ARG A 523 3.41 0.60 -16.67
CA ARG A 523 4.51 0.97 -15.77
C ARG A 523 5.33 2.18 -16.20
N HIS A 524 5.69 2.27 -17.49
CA HIS A 524 6.52 3.35 -18.01
C HIS A 524 5.74 4.50 -18.65
N ARG A 525 4.40 4.41 -18.67
CA ARG A 525 3.52 5.40 -19.29
C ARG A 525 3.33 6.57 -18.34
N GLN A 526 2.48 6.48 -17.32
CA GLN A 526 2.06 7.65 -16.54
C GLN A 526 3.22 8.40 -15.85
N ARG A 527 3.75 9.46 -16.49
CA ARG A 527 4.84 10.29 -15.95
C ARG A 527 4.32 11.55 -15.29
N SER A 528 3.32 12.18 -15.89
CA SER A 528 2.62 13.36 -15.35
C SER A 528 1.13 13.32 -15.65
N MET A 529 0.34 13.94 -14.78
CA MET A 529 -1.08 14.20 -14.94
C MET A 529 -1.39 15.63 -14.51
N GLU A 530 -2.21 16.32 -15.29
CA GLU A 530 -2.61 17.72 -15.06
C GLU A 530 -4.10 17.91 -15.42
N LEU A 531 -4.71 18.97 -14.89
CA LEU A 531 -5.94 19.54 -15.46
C LEU A 531 -5.53 20.54 -16.56
N ALA A 532 -6.09 20.40 -17.75
CA ALA A 532 -5.81 21.30 -18.87
C ALA A 532 -6.36 22.72 -18.63
N ASP A 533 -7.43 22.84 -17.85
CA ASP A 533 -8.03 24.10 -17.41
C ASP A 533 -8.37 24.02 -15.90
N PRO A 534 -7.43 24.35 -15.00
CA PRO A 534 -7.66 24.29 -13.56
C PRO A 534 -8.68 25.33 -13.07
N GLU A 535 -8.75 26.51 -13.69
CA GLU A 535 -9.71 27.55 -13.30
C GLU A 535 -11.12 27.17 -13.75
N GLY A 536 -11.27 26.68 -14.98
CA GLY A 536 -12.53 26.17 -15.51
C GLY A 536 -13.02 24.89 -14.82
N ALA A 537 -12.16 24.16 -14.11
CA ALA A 537 -12.57 23.02 -13.28
C ALA A 537 -13.40 23.43 -12.04
N LEU A 538 -13.35 24.70 -11.63
CA LEU A 538 -14.13 25.21 -10.50
C LEU A 538 -15.60 25.42 -10.86
N GLY A 539 -16.47 25.31 -9.85
CA GLY A 539 -17.90 25.60 -10.00
C GLY A 539 -18.62 25.68 -8.65
N GLU A 540 -19.86 26.17 -8.65
CA GLU A 540 -20.69 26.21 -7.45
C GLU A 540 -21.11 24.77 -7.07
N SER A 541 -20.70 24.31 -5.89
CA SER A 541 -20.94 22.95 -5.42
C SER A 541 -22.44 22.63 -5.36
N MET A 542 -22.86 21.54 -6.02
CA MET A 542 -24.21 21.00 -5.89
C MET A 542 -24.55 20.50 -4.48
N ALA A 543 -23.53 20.22 -3.66
CA ALA A 543 -23.72 19.85 -2.26
C ALA A 543 -24.01 21.07 -1.40
N THR A 544 -25.29 21.21 -1.02
CA THR A 544 -25.79 22.18 -0.03
C THR A 544 -25.52 21.75 1.43
N ASP A 545 -24.58 20.84 1.61
CA ASP A 545 -24.61 19.84 2.68
C ASP A 545 -23.31 19.82 3.52
N GLY A 546 -22.31 20.61 3.13
CA GLY A 546 -21.07 20.84 3.88
C GLY A 546 -19.92 19.85 3.59
N ARG A 547 -20.12 18.91 2.68
CA ARG A 547 -19.09 17.99 2.17
C ARG A 547 -18.36 18.54 0.95
#